data_AF-A0A7X8QRU6-F1
#
_entry.id   AF-A0A7X8QRU6-F1
#
_cell.length_a   1.000
_cell.length_b   1.000
_cell.length_c   1.000
_cell.angle_alpha   90.00
_cell.angle_beta   90.00
_cell.angle_gamma   90.00
#
_symmetry.space_group_name_H-M   'P 1'
#
loop_
_entity.id
_entity.type
_entity.pdbx_description
1 polymer ?
#
loop_
_entity_poly.entity_id
_entity_poly.type
_entity_poly.pdbx_seq_one_letter_code
_entity_poly.pdbx_strand_id
1 'polypeptide(L)'
;FNDQRDGMLRQLEALSQIGVLSRFVGMLTDSRSFLSYTRHEYFRRILCNMLGNDITAGRIPNDIEWTGEIVKDICYRNAAGYFGFNLD
;
A
#
# COMPACT_ATOMS: atom_id res chain seq x y z
N PHE A 1 5.06 7.74 -15.06
CA PHE A 1 6.03 8.68 -14.44
C PHE A 1 5.98 8.67 -12.92
N ASN A 2 4.79 8.71 -12.30
CA ASN A 2 4.65 8.84 -10.85
C ASN A 2 4.89 7.54 -10.05
N ASP A 3 5.06 6.40 -10.71
CA ASP A 3 5.44 5.12 -10.09
C ASP A 3 6.93 5.10 -9.73
N GLN A 4 7.27 5.89 -8.71
CA GLN A 4 8.56 6.04 -8.07
C GLN A 4 8.35 6.61 -6.66
N ARG A 5 9.37 6.58 -5.79
CA ARG A 5 9.21 6.86 -4.34
C ARG A 5 8.47 8.16 -4.00
N ASP A 6 8.84 9.29 -4.60
CA ASP A 6 8.21 10.58 -4.32
C ASP A 6 6.73 10.58 -4.74
N GLY A 7 6.45 10.08 -5.95
CA GLY A 7 5.09 10.03 -6.48
C GLY A 7 4.18 9.12 -5.67
N MET A 8 4.67 7.94 -5.27
CA MET A 8 3.94 7.03 -4.40
C MET A 8 3.69 7.63 -3.03
N LEU A 9 4.69 8.23 -2.38
CA LEU A 9 4.52 8.86 -1.07
C LEU A 9 3.48 9.99 -1.12
N ARG A 10 3.56 10.86 -2.12
CA ARG A 10 2.60 11.96 -2.28
C ARG A 10 1.18 11.45 -2.51
N GLN A 11 1.01 10.38 -3.28
CA GLN A 11 -0.31 9.79 -3.52
C GLN A 11 -0.87 9.12 -2.25
N LEU A 12 -0.03 8.37 -1.52
CA LEU A 12 -0.42 7.72 -0.27
C LEU A 12 -0.79 8.74 0.81
N GLU A 13 -0.02 9.81 0.95
CA GLU A 13 -0.30 10.90 1.90
C GLU A 13 -1.59 11.65 1.53
N ALA A 14 -1.79 11.96 0.24
CA ALA A 14 -3.03 12.58 -0.18
C ALA A 14 -4.23 11.68 0.14
N LEU A 15 -4.14 10.37 -0.17
CA LEU A 15 -5.20 9.41 0.10
C LEU A 15 -5.45 9.21 1.60
N SER A 16 -4.42 9.22 2.45
CA SER A 16 -4.58 9.10 3.91
C SER A 16 -5.27 10.32 4.52
N GLN A 17 -5.03 11.51 3.98
CA GLN A 17 -5.62 12.76 4.47
C GLN A 17 -7.06 12.99 4.03
N ILE A 18 -7.41 12.63 2.78
CA ILE A 18 -8.73 12.97 2.20
C ILE A 18 -9.64 11.76 1.97
N GLY A 19 -9.13 10.55 2.17
CA GLY A 19 -9.84 9.30 1.92
C GLY A 19 -9.65 8.26 3.02
N VAL A 20 -9.73 6.99 2.65
CA VAL A 20 -9.59 5.86 3.59
C VAL A 20 -8.49 4.94 3.10
N LEU A 21 -7.25 5.18 3.58
CA LEU A 21 -6.07 4.44 3.14
C LEU A 21 -6.21 2.91 3.33
N SER A 22 -6.85 2.46 4.40
CA SER A 22 -7.05 1.02 4.67
C SER A 22 -7.91 0.31 3.63
N ARG A 23 -8.67 1.04 2.80
CA ARG A 23 -9.49 0.52 1.70
C ARG A 23 -8.83 0.67 0.34
N PHE A 24 -7.57 1.14 0.28
CA PHE A 24 -6.85 1.30 -0.98
C PHE A 24 -6.64 -0.05 -1.66
N VAL A 25 -6.96 -0.13 -2.96
CA VAL A 25 -6.81 -1.34 -3.78
C VAL A 25 -5.36 -1.75 -3.99
N GLY A 26 -4.40 -0.84 -3.78
CA GLY A 26 -2.98 -1.17 -3.78
C GLY A 26 -2.27 -0.89 -5.11
N MET A 27 -1.24 -1.69 -5.39
CA MET A 27 -0.27 -1.46 -6.45
C MET A 27 -0.55 -2.32 -7.69
N LEU A 28 -0.19 -1.80 -8.86
CA LEU A 28 -0.15 -2.53 -10.14
C LEU A 28 1.12 -2.13 -10.90
N THR A 29 1.72 -3.04 -11.67
CA THR A 29 3.00 -2.76 -12.34
C THR A 29 2.88 -1.84 -13.56
N ASP A 30 1.72 -1.87 -14.24
CA ASP A 30 1.47 -1.22 -15.53
C ASP A 30 2.63 -1.42 -16.52
N SER A 31 3.18 -2.63 -16.55
CA SER A 31 4.40 -2.92 -17.27
C SER A 31 4.24 -4.12 -18.19
N ARG A 32 4.86 -4.02 -19.36
CA ARG A 32 5.04 -5.14 -20.30
C ARG A 32 6.24 -6.03 -19.97
N SER A 33 7.03 -5.69 -18.94
CA SER A 33 8.22 -6.45 -18.55
C SER A 33 7.88 -7.48 -17.49
N PHE A 34 8.24 -8.74 -17.73
CA PHE A 34 8.10 -9.82 -16.74
C PHE A 34 8.93 -9.60 -15.47
N LEU A 35 9.98 -8.78 -15.53
CA LEU A 35 10.82 -8.48 -14.35
C LEU A 35 10.27 -7.32 -13.51
N SER A 36 9.11 -6.77 -13.87
CA SER A 36 8.54 -5.59 -13.22
C SER A 36 7.90 -5.86 -11.86
N TYR A 37 7.75 -7.13 -11.44
CA TYR A 37 7.12 -7.46 -10.16
C TYR A 37 7.88 -6.92 -8.94
N THR A 38 9.17 -6.59 -9.09
CA THR A 38 9.96 -5.86 -8.08
C THR A 38 9.39 -4.48 -7.75
N ARG A 39 8.54 -3.89 -8.63
CA ARG A 39 7.78 -2.67 -8.33
C ARG A 39 6.80 -2.86 -7.16
N HIS A 40 6.21 -4.05 -7.02
CA HIS A 40 5.38 -4.35 -5.85
C HIS A 40 6.21 -4.39 -4.57
N GLU A 41 7.41 -4.98 -4.60
CA GLU A 41 8.31 -4.93 -3.44
C GLU A 41 8.67 -3.48 -3.07
N TYR A 42 8.98 -2.67 -4.08
CA TYR A 42 9.32 -1.26 -3.90
C TYR A 42 8.16 -0.48 -3.25
N PHE A 43 6.93 -0.64 -3.75
CA PHE A 43 5.71 -0.09 -3.16
C PHE A 43 5.52 -0.55 -1.71
N ARG A 44 5.63 -1.86 -1.44
CA ARG A 44 5.45 -2.44 -0.09
C ARG A 44 6.42 -1.83 0.91
N ARG A 45 7.69 -1.66 0.54
CA ARG A 45 8.71 -1.03 1.38
C ARG A 45 8.34 0.43 1.69
N ILE A 46 7.86 1.17 0.69
CA ILE A 46 7.43 2.57 0.88
C ILE A 46 6.23 2.66 1.83
N LEU A 47 5.20 1.84 1.61
CA LEU A 47 4.01 1.77 2.47
C LEU A 47 4.38 1.42 3.91
N CYS A 48 5.12 0.34 4.13
CA CYS A 48 5.50 -0.09 5.49
C CYS A 48 6.38 0.96 6.19
N ASN A 49 7.28 1.63 5.47
CA ASN A 49 8.09 2.70 6.03
C ASN A 49 7.26 3.93 6.40
N MET A 50 6.27 4.30 5.59
CA MET A 50 5.35 5.39 5.90
C MET A 50 4.55 5.09 7.18
N LEU A 51 3.91 3.92 7.25
CA LEU A 51 3.13 3.50 8.43
C LEU A 51 4.02 3.37 9.68
N GLY A 52 5.22 2.80 9.54
CA GLY A 52 6.18 2.70 10.65
C GLY A 52 6.64 4.06 11.18
N ASN A 53 6.81 5.05 10.28
CA ASN A 53 7.09 6.43 10.69
C ASN A 53 5.90 7.07 11.40
N ASP A 54 4.67 6.82 10.95
CA ASP A 54 3.46 7.33 11.61
C ASP A 54 3.28 6.74 13.00
N ILE A 55 3.56 5.44 13.19
CA ILE A 55 3.60 4.79 14.49
C ILE A 55 4.66 5.45 15.39
N THR A 56 5.89 5.59 14.89
CA THR A 56 7.01 6.15 15.66
C THR A 56 6.77 7.61 16.04
N ALA A 57 6.07 8.37 15.19
CA ALA A 57 5.67 9.75 15.46
C ALA A 57 4.43 9.87 16.36
N GLY A 58 3.80 8.76 16.76
CA GLY A 58 2.57 8.75 17.56
C GLY A 58 1.33 9.25 16.82
N ARG A 59 1.35 9.26 15.47
CA ARG A 59 0.20 9.67 14.65
C ARG A 59 -0.85 8.57 14.53
N ILE A 60 -0.43 7.32 14.58
CA ILE A 60 -1.31 6.15 14.65
C ILE A 60 -0.88 5.22 15.81
N PRO A 61 -1.78 4.37 16.33
CA PRO A 61 -1.45 3.46 17.42
C PRO A 61 -0.30 2.51 17.07
N ASN A 62 0.57 2.22 18.03
CA ASN A 62 1.59 1.18 17.91
C ASN A 62 0.97 -0.22 18.11
N ASP A 63 0.02 -0.56 17.27
CA ASP A 63 -0.61 -1.87 17.19
C ASP A 63 -0.17 -2.55 15.88
N ILE A 64 0.81 -3.44 16.01
CA ILE A 64 1.43 -4.14 14.89
C ILE A 64 0.48 -5.14 14.26
N GLU A 65 -0.44 -5.73 15.03
CA GLU A 65 -1.41 -6.69 14.51
C GLU A 65 -2.42 -5.95 13.62
N TRP A 66 -3.00 -4.86 14.13
CA TRP A 66 -3.92 -4.01 13.38
C TRP A 66 -3.28 -3.41 12.12
N THR A 67 -2.08 -2.84 12.26
CA THR A 67 -1.35 -2.26 11.11
C THR A 67 -0.95 -3.35 10.11
N GLY A 68 -0.61 -4.54 10.61
CA GLY A 68 -0.30 -5.70 9.78
C GLY A 68 -1.47 -6.14 8.91
N GLU A 69 -2.70 -6.11 9.43
CA GLU A 69 -3.90 -6.40 8.64
C GLU A 69 -4.13 -5.33 7.56
N ILE A 70 -3.94 -4.05 7.86
CA ILE A 70 -4.01 -2.96 6.86
C ILE A 70 -3.00 -3.20 5.74
N VAL A 71 -1.76 -3.55 6.07
CA VAL A 71 -0.72 -3.84 5.06
C VAL A 71 -1.13 -5.03 4.19
N LYS A 72 -1.62 -6.13 4.78
CA LYS A 72 -2.10 -7.31 4.01
C LYS A 72 -3.28 -6.97 3.11
N ASP A 73 -4.19 -6.11 3.58
CA ASP A 73 -5.34 -5.67 2.83
C ASP A 73 -4.92 -4.85 1.60
N ILE A 74 -4.09 -3.83 1.79
CA ILE A 74 -3.58 -2.98 0.69
C ILE A 74 -2.68 -3.79 -0.28
N CYS A 75 -1.91 -4.76 0.24
CA CYS A 75 -1.00 -5.53 -0.60
C CYS A 75 -1.69 -6.61 -1.45
N TYR A 76 -2.92 -7.01 -1.10
CA TYR A 76 -3.62 -8.07 -1.81
C TYR A 76 -5.13 -8.08 -1.63
N ARG A 77 -5.63 -8.23 -0.38
CA ARG A 77 -7.03 -8.62 -0.14
C ARG A 77 -8.03 -7.57 -0.63
N ASN A 78 -7.68 -6.29 -0.56
CA ASN A 78 -8.53 -5.22 -1.11
C ASN A 78 -8.70 -5.35 -2.62
N ALA A 79 -7.62 -5.56 -3.38
CA ALA A 79 -7.71 -5.79 -4.82
C ALA A 79 -8.52 -7.05 -5.12
N ALA A 80 -8.23 -8.16 -4.43
CA ALA A 80 -8.94 -9.41 -4.63
C ALA A 80 -10.45 -9.27 -4.39
N GLY A 81 -10.86 -8.63 -3.29
CA GLY A 81 -12.26 -8.37 -2.99
C GLY A 81 -12.91 -7.36 -3.94
N TYR A 82 -12.19 -6.30 -4.33
CA TYR A 82 -12.71 -5.26 -5.22
C TYR A 82 -12.97 -5.76 -6.64
N PHE A 83 -12.08 -6.59 -7.18
CA PHE A 83 -12.20 -7.15 -8.53
C PHE A 83 -12.91 -8.51 -8.57
N GLY A 84 -13.29 -9.07 -7.42
CA GLY A 84 -13.97 -10.36 -7.34
C GLY A 84 -13.08 -11.51 -7.79
N PHE A 85 -11.79 -11.49 -7.44
CA PHE A 85 -10.91 -12.63 -7.68
C PHE A 85 -11.34 -13.77 -6.76
N ASN A 86 -12.06 -14.74 -7.32
CA ASN A 86 -12.34 -16.01 -6.67
C ASN A 86 -11.04 -16.80 -6.62
N LEU A 87 -10.39 -16.75 -5.47
CA LEU A 87 -9.20 -17.52 -5.17
C LEU A 87 -9.69 -18.69 -4.36
N ASP A 88 -9.89 -19.82 -5.04
CA ASP A 88 -10.22 -21.10 -4.42
C ASP A 88 -9.11 -21.55 -3.45
#